data_AF-A0A8S3H3T2-F1
#
_entry.id   AF-A0A8S3H3T2-F1
#
_cell.length_a   1.000
_cell.length_b   1.000
_cell.length_c   1.000
_cell.angle_alpha   90.00
_cell.angle_beta   90.00
_cell.angle_gamma   90.00
#
_symmetry.space_group_name_H-M   'P 1'
#
loop_
_entity.id
_entity.type
_entity.pdbx_description
1 polymer ?
#
loop_
_entity_poly.entity_id
_entity_poly.type
_entity_poly.pdbx_seq_one_letter_code
_entity_poly.pdbx_strand_id
1 'polypeptide(L)'
;SAPWSQSRLPKNVYPNEYQLTLELFELNEGEDEYSGTVDIVLEVRSSTYDIILHGEMLISDVVVTQRSSPNNIPLNVDCVLPFPNTQTLTIHLTEQLQVGNLYDVRISFFRALSLHGTGIFEVPFTTDPSGLNASRIILTHFKPVHAREAFPCFDEPDFKAKFELTVRHENDTTILSNWDESESFPDENYIQTEFQTVPAIPTSLIAFSIFYTEDFDKKTVITTYPDTGRQISINLWARKQFFTNDNGVYIDGPLEMLREIFTALLNIFEEIKTTVVPTQINVLAVPEYPSDAVSHWGFIIIHELSILHNPKTISASEHQEIALILAKQLAEQ
;
A
#
# COMPACT_ATOMS: atom_id res chain seq x y z
N SER A 1 -13.90 -30.30 9.55
CA SER A 1 -12.53 -29.87 9.83
C SER A 1 -12.59 -28.61 10.67
N ALA A 2 -11.60 -28.35 11.53
CA ALA A 2 -11.57 -27.12 12.30
C ALA A 2 -11.38 -25.90 11.37
N PRO A 3 -11.98 -24.73 11.65
CA PRO A 3 -11.91 -23.56 10.75
C PRO A 3 -10.47 -23.13 10.41
N TRP A 4 -9.57 -23.14 11.39
CA TRP A 4 -8.14 -22.80 11.25
C TRP A 4 -7.30 -23.82 10.47
N SER A 5 -7.88 -24.96 10.07
CA SER A 5 -7.20 -25.97 9.25
C SER A 5 -7.45 -25.80 7.74
N GLN A 6 -8.22 -24.77 7.35
CA GLN A 6 -8.52 -24.45 5.97
C GLN A 6 -7.69 -23.24 5.52
N SER A 7 -7.28 -23.23 4.25
CA SER A 7 -6.52 -22.12 3.65
C SER A 7 -7.37 -20.89 3.32
N ARG A 8 -8.70 -20.98 3.49
CA ARG A 8 -9.65 -19.89 3.24
C ARG A 8 -10.25 -19.45 4.57
N LEU A 9 -10.38 -18.14 4.75
CA LEU A 9 -11.01 -17.58 5.94
C LEU A 9 -12.50 -17.95 6.00
N PRO A 10 -13.04 -18.20 7.20
CA PRO A 10 -14.48 -18.34 7.39
C PRO A 10 -15.25 -17.08 6.97
N LYS A 11 -16.43 -17.26 6.38
CA LYS A 11 -17.33 -16.17 5.96
C LYS A 11 -18.33 -15.75 7.06
N ASN A 12 -17.91 -15.80 8.32
CA ASN A 12 -18.73 -15.43 9.48
C ASN A 12 -18.41 -14.05 10.04
N VAL A 13 -17.21 -13.53 9.80
CA VAL A 13 -16.74 -12.21 10.25
C VAL A 13 -16.16 -11.46 9.05
N TYR A 14 -16.55 -10.22 8.87
CA TYR A 14 -16.13 -9.38 7.74
C TYR A 14 -15.57 -8.04 8.24
N PRO A 15 -14.46 -7.55 7.67
CA PRO A 15 -13.98 -6.21 7.97
C PRO A 15 -14.82 -5.16 7.21
N ASN A 16 -15.09 -4.04 7.87
CA ASN A 16 -15.72 -2.87 7.27
C ASN A 16 -14.72 -1.73 7.05
N GLU A 17 -13.81 -1.56 8.01
CA GLU A 17 -12.87 -0.44 8.05
C GLU A 17 -11.61 -0.87 8.81
N TYR A 18 -10.47 -0.36 8.35
CA TYR A 18 -9.16 -0.50 8.96
C TYR A 18 -8.59 0.89 9.24
N GLN A 19 -8.01 1.07 10.42
CA GLN A 19 -7.08 2.14 10.70
C GLN A 19 -5.73 1.50 10.99
N LEU A 20 -4.79 1.70 10.08
CA LEU A 20 -3.45 1.12 10.14
C LEU A 20 -2.45 2.20 10.52
N THR A 21 -1.81 2.03 11.67
CA THR A 21 -0.70 2.87 12.12
C THR A 21 0.60 2.07 12.06
N LEU A 22 1.60 2.58 11.35
CA LEU A 22 2.92 1.97 11.21
C LEU A 22 4.01 2.89 11.75
N GLU A 23 4.90 2.32 12.55
CA GLU A 23 6.08 2.96 13.11
C GLU A 23 7.31 2.50 12.30
N LEU A 24 7.66 3.27 11.26
CA LEU A 24 8.72 2.99 10.28
C LEU A 24 9.85 4.03 10.39
N PHE A 25 10.36 4.22 11.60
CA PHE A 25 11.49 5.10 11.91
C PHE A 25 12.55 4.32 12.69
N GLU A 26 13.79 4.84 12.77
CA GLU A 26 14.92 4.14 13.42
C GLU A 26 15.25 2.78 12.77
N LEU A 27 15.02 2.66 11.47
CA LEU A 27 15.32 1.47 10.70
C LEU A 27 16.85 1.42 10.50
N ASN A 28 17.53 0.55 11.25
CA ASN A 28 18.98 0.40 11.21
C ASN A 28 19.39 -0.72 10.25
N GLU A 29 20.38 -0.44 9.38
CA GLU A 29 20.93 -1.43 8.43
C GLU A 29 21.17 -2.80 9.09
N GLY A 30 20.33 -3.78 8.77
CA GLY A 30 20.46 -5.18 9.20
C GLY A 30 19.65 -5.58 10.44
N GLU A 31 18.94 -4.65 11.09
CA GLU A 31 17.99 -4.90 12.20
C GLU A 31 16.67 -4.12 11.98
N ASP A 32 16.27 -3.90 10.71
CA ASP A 32 15.11 -3.11 10.34
C ASP A 32 13.79 -3.80 10.76
N GLU A 33 13.41 -3.62 12.02
CA GLU A 33 12.11 -3.97 12.57
C GLU A 33 11.22 -2.74 12.63
N TYR A 34 9.94 -2.95 12.36
CA TYR A 34 8.90 -1.96 12.53
C TYR A 34 7.83 -2.51 13.46
N SER A 35 7.07 -1.59 14.04
CA SER A 35 5.90 -1.92 14.83
C SER A 35 4.66 -1.27 14.24
N GLY A 36 3.50 -1.76 14.64
CA GLY A 36 2.26 -1.19 14.17
C GLY A 36 1.09 -1.56 15.04
N THR A 37 0.02 -0.80 14.85
CA THR A 37 -1.30 -1.08 15.40
C THR A 37 -2.29 -1.12 14.24
N VAL A 38 -3.12 -2.14 14.20
CA VAL A 38 -4.27 -2.19 13.29
C VAL A 38 -5.55 -2.24 14.09
N ASP A 39 -6.41 -1.25 13.88
CA ASP A 39 -7.77 -1.21 14.40
C ASP A 39 -8.74 -1.63 13.28
N ILE A 40 -9.47 -2.72 13.50
CA ILE A 40 -10.39 -3.29 12.51
C ILE A 40 -11.81 -3.25 13.04
N VAL A 41 -12.70 -2.66 12.25
CA VAL A 41 -14.14 -2.68 12.51
C VAL A 41 -14.73 -3.93 11.87
N LEU A 42 -15.21 -4.86 12.69
CA LEU A 42 -15.73 -6.14 12.24
C LEU A 42 -17.25 -6.22 12.32
N GLU A 43 -17.86 -6.69 11.23
CA GLU A 43 -19.26 -7.14 11.16
C GLU A 43 -19.34 -8.65 11.39
N VAL A 44 -20.14 -9.07 12.37
CA VAL A 44 -20.38 -10.49 12.64
C VAL A 44 -21.67 -10.92 11.93
N ARG A 45 -21.54 -11.86 11.00
CA ARG A 45 -22.64 -12.45 10.20
C ARG A 45 -23.09 -13.80 10.70
N SER A 46 -22.27 -14.48 11.49
CA SER A 46 -22.64 -15.71 12.20
C SER A 46 -21.94 -15.75 13.55
N SER A 47 -22.69 -16.00 14.63
CA SER A 47 -22.15 -15.94 15.99
C SER A 47 -20.96 -16.89 16.16
N THR A 48 -19.91 -16.40 16.81
CA THR A 48 -18.62 -17.10 16.91
C THR A 48 -17.88 -16.69 18.17
N TYR A 49 -17.00 -17.55 18.67
CA TYR A 49 -16.01 -17.19 19.69
C TYR A 49 -14.67 -16.78 19.08
N ASP A 50 -14.48 -17.10 17.78
CA ASP A 50 -13.21 -16.95 17.09
C ASP A 50 -13.30 -15.84 16.04
N ILE A 51 -12.29 -14.97 16.06
CA ILE A 51 -11.94 -14.09 14.94
C ILE A 51 -10.71 -14.72 14.27
N ILE A 52 -10.86 -15.11 13.01
CA ILE A 52 -9.77 -15.74 12.24
C ILE A 52 -9.42 -14.81 11.07
N LEU A 53 -8.17 -14.38 11.02
CA LEU A 53 -7.61 -13.51 9.98
C LEU A 53 -6.22 -14.01 9.57
N HIS A 54 -5.61 -13.41 8.55
CA HIS A 54 -4.24 -13.70 8.17
C HIS A 54 -3.24 -12.85 8.95
N GLY A 55 -2.04 -13.39 9.18
CA GLY A 55 -0.96 -12.66 9.83
C GLY A 55 0.28 -13.51 10.06
N GLU A 56 1.44 -12.97 9.73
CA GLU A 56 2.77 -13.56 10.00
C GLU A 56 3.65 -12.58 10.77
N MET A 57 3.26 -12.21 11.99
CA MET A 57 4.01 -11.27 12.81
C MET A 57 3.93 -11.64 14.28
N LEU A 58 4.78 -11.01 15.11
CA LEU A 58 4.70 -11.15 16.55
C LEU A 58 3.61 -10.23 17.08
N ILE A 59 2.56 -10.82 17.65
CA ILE A 59 1.47 -10.07 18.27
C ILE A 59 1.85 -9.72 19.71
N SER A 60 1.82 -8.43 20.04
CA SER A 60 2.16 -7.93 21.37
C SER A 60 0.93 -7.72 22.25
N ASP A 61 -0.19 -7.27 21.66
CA ASP A 61 -1.45 -7.05 22.37
C ASP A 61 -2.65 -7.19 21.44
N VAL A 62 -3.80 -7.61 22.00
CA VAL A 62 -5.08 -7.68 21.30
C VAL A 62 -6.19 -7.20 22.22
N VAL A 63 -6.95 -6.19 21.76
CA VAL A 63 -8.11 -5.67 22.48
C VAL A 63 -9.34 -5.76 21.57
N VAL A 64 -10.39 -6.39 22.08
CA VAL A 64 -11.68 -6.50 21.37
C VAL A 64 -12.74 -5.76 22.15
N THR A 65 -13.45 -4.84 21.52
CA THR A 65 -14.57 -4.11 22.14
C THR A 65 -15.81 -4.20 21.26
N GLN A 66 -16.99 -4.22 21.87
CA GLN A 66 -18.25 -4.11 21.13
C GLN A 66 -18.67 -2.64 21.06
N ARG A 67 -18.90 -2.10 19.85
CA ARG A 67 -19.23 -0.67 19.65
C ARG A 67 -20.46 -0.17 20.38
N SER A 68 -21.45 -1.05 20.57
CA SER A 68 -22.68 -0.71 21.30
C SER A 68 -22.55 -0.85 22.82
N SER A 69 -21.39 -1.30 23.33
CA SER A 69 -21.19 -1.52 24.76
C SER A 69 -21.07 -0.19 25.49
N PRO A 70 -21.85 0.04 26.56
CA PRO A 70 -21.67 1.21 27.39
C PRO A 70 -20.26 1.21 28.01
N ASN A 71 -19.55 2.33 27.85
CA ASN A 71 -18.19 2.57 28.36
C ASN A 71 -17.03 1.84 27.63
N ASN A 72 -17.23 1.28 26.43
CA ASN A 72 -16.18 0.64 25.63
C ASN A 72 -15.38 -0.43 26.41
N ILE A 73 -16.05 -1.20 27.27
CA ILE A 73 -15.39 -2.23 28.07
C ILE A 73 -14.89 -3.35 27.14
N PRO A 74 -13.59 -3.73 27.21
CA PRO A 74 -13.04 -4.83 26.43
C PRO A 74 -13.68 -6.18 26.79
N LEU A 75 -13.89 -7.01 25.76
CA LEU A 75 -14.18 -8.42 25.90
C LEU A 75 -12.91 -9.18 26.33
N ASN A 76 -13.07 -10.27 27.07
CA ASN A 76 -11.95 -11.10 27.47
C ASN A 76 -11.45 -11.96 26.30
N VAL A 77 -10.22 -11.69 25.89
CA VAL A 77 -9.45 -12.55 24.98
C VAL A 77 -8.82 -13.67 25.79
N ASP A 78 -9.20 -14.91 25.50
CA ASP A 78 -8.67 -16.09 26.19
C ASP A 78 -7.27 -16.44 25.66
N CYS A 79 -7.14 -16.52 24.34
CA CYS A 79 -5.84 -16.75 23.70
C CYS A 79 -5.78 -16.22 22.26
N VAL A 80 -4.55 -16.01 21.81
CA VAL A 80 -4.21 -15.66 20.43
C VAL A 80 -3.28 -16.73 19.89
N LEU A 81 -3.73 -17.47 18.89
CA LEU A 81 -3.07 -18.67 18.39
C LEU A 81 -2.62 -18.47 16.93
N PRO A 82 -1.30 -18.49 16.64
CA PRO A 82 -0.79 -18.48 15.28
C PRO A 82 -0.85 -19.88 14.66
N PHE A 83 -1.19 -19.94 13.37
CA PHE A 83 -1.19 -21.16 12.55
C PHE A 83 -0.32 -20.93 11.30
N PRO A 84 1.00 -21.20 11.38
CA PRO A 84 1.94 -20.87 10.31
C PRO A 84 1.64 -21.55 8.97
N ASN A 85 1.15 -22.79 8.98
CA ASN A 85 0.86 -23.55 7.75
C ASN A 85 -0.23 -22.90 6.87
N THR A 86 -1.13 -22.15 7.49
CA THR A 86 -2.22 -21.42 6.82
C THR A 86 -2.00 -19.91 6.82
N GLN A 87 -0.91 -19.43 7.45
CA GLN A 87 -0.60 -18.02 7.66
C GLN A 87 -1.75 -17.26 8.34
N THR A 88 -2.45 -17.93 9.27
CA THR A 88 -3.61 -17.37 9.97
C THR A 88 -3.35 -17.17 11.46
N LEU A 89 -3.99 -16.14 12.01
CA LEU A 89 -4.08 -15.84 13.43
C LEU A 89 -5.53 -16.09 13.90
N THR A 90 -5.71 -16.82 14.99
CA THR A 90 -7.02 -16.97 15.65
C THR A 90 -7.02 -16.24 16.99
N ILE A 91 -7.93 -15.31 17.15
CA ILE A 91 -8.23 -14.64 18.42
C ILE A 91 -9.46 -15.33 19.01
N HIS A 92 -9.27 -16.05 20.11
CA HIS A 92 -10.35 -16.74 20.82
C HIS A 92 -10.85 -15.91 22.00
N LEU A 93 -12.16 -15.71 22.07
CA LEU A 93 -12.83 -14.94 23.13
C LEU A 93 -13.56 -15.87 24.09
N THR A 94 -13.69 -15.46 25.35
CA THR A 94 -14.53 -16.20 26.33
C THR A 94 -16.02 -15.98 26.11
N GLU A 95 -16.37 -14.91 25.40
CA GLU A 95 -17.74 -14.48 25.13
C GLU A 95 -18.02 -14.56 23.63
N GLN A 96 -19.25 -14.98 23.30
CA GLN A 96 -19.63 -15.18 21.90
C GLN A 96 -19.96 -13.84 21.24
N LEU A 97 -19.29 -13.55 20.14
CA LEU A 97 -19.64 -12.45 19.24
C LEU A 97 -21.02 -12.71 18.62
N GLN A 98 -21.89 -11.71 18.63
CA GLN A 98 -23.28 -11.84 18.23
C GLN A 98 -23.52 -11.23 16.85
N VAL A 99 -24.40 -11.87 16.07
CA VAL A 99 -24.77 -11.40 14.73
C VAL A 99 -25.38 -10.00 14.76
N GLY A 100 -24.99 -9.17 13.79
CA GLY A 100 -25.53 -7.82 13.61
C GLY A 100 -24.88 -6.74 14.49
N ASN A 101 -23.99 -7.13 15.40
CA ASN A 101 -23.16 -6.18 16.15
C ASN A 101 -21.86 -5.86 15.40
N LEU A 102 -21.32 -4.66 15.69
CA LEU A 102 -20.00 -4.25 15.27
C LEU A 102 -19.01 -4.34 16.43
N TYR A 103 -17.81 -4.78 16.13
CA TYR A 103 -16.72 -4.92 17.10
C TYR A 103 -15.49 -4.19 16.59
N ASP A 104 -14.81 -3.44 17.47
CA ASP A 104 -13.50 -2.89 17.20
C ASP A 104 -12.44 -3.86 17.73
N VAL A 105 -11.53 -4.26 16.85
CA VAL A 105 -10.42 -5.17 17.17
C VAL A 105 -9.11 -4.43 16.94
N ARG A 106 -8.44 -4.08 18.03
CA ARG A 106 -7.10 -3.50 18.01
C ARG A 106 -6.08 -4.60 18.14
N ILE A 107 -5.10 -4.64 17.23
CA ILE A 107 -4.00 -5.60 17.27
C ILE A 107 -2.69 -4.83 17.17
N SER A 108 -1.85 -4.96 18.19
CA SER A 108 -0.50 -4.40 18.22
C SER A 108 0.51 -5.47 17.84
N PHE A 109 1.49 -5.14 17.00
CA PHE A 109 2.42 -6.13 16.47
C PHE A 109 3.83 -5.57 16.19
N PHE A 110 4.78 -6.49 16.07
CA PHE A 110 6.17 -6.25 15.63
C PHE A 110 6.52 -7.13 14.44
N ARG A 111 7.30 -6.60 13.50
CA ARG A 111 7.69 -7.31 12.28
C ARG A 111 9.00 -6.76 11.72
N ALA A 112 9.87 -7.65 11.24
CA ALA A 112 11.04 -7.26 10.45
C ALA A 112 10.64 -6.91 9.00
N LEU A 113 11.37 -6.00 8.37
CA LEU A 113 11.27 -5.81 6.92
C LEU A 113 11.52 -7.13 6.19
N SER A 114 10.74 -7.36 5.13
CA SER A 114 10.85 -8.55 4.32
C SER A 114 12.10 -8.53 3.46
N LEU A 115 12.76 -9.68 3.36
CA LEU A 115 13.93 -9.89 2.49
C LEU A 115 13.54 -10.50 1.13
N HIS A 116 12.24 -10.62 0.85
CA HIS A 116 11.71 -11.39 -0.29
C HIS A 116 11.04 -10.54 -1.37
N GLY A 117 11.08 -9.20 -1.27
CA GLY A 117 10.44 -8.31 -2.25
C GLY A 117 8.90 -8.32 -2.20
N THR A 118 8.33 -8.78 -1.08
CA THR A 118 6.90 -8.88 -0.77
C THR A 118 6.63 -8.31 0.62
N GLY A 119 5.39 -7.97 0.94
CA GLY A 119 5.09 -7.32 2.22
C GLY A 119 5.64 -5.90 2.23
N ILE A 120 6.23 -5.45 3.35
CA ILE A 120 7.01 -4.20 3.44
C ILE A 120 8.48 -4.59 3.38
N PHE A 121 9.23 -4.04 2.42
CA PHE A 121 10.63 -4.40 2.18
C PHE A 121 11.46 -3.19 1.74
N GLU A 122 12.76 -3.32 1.87
CA GLU A 122 13.73 -2.31 1.42
C GLU A 122 14.32 -2.69 0.07
N VAL A 123 14.57 -1.69 -0.77
CA VAL A 123 15.41 -1.78 -1.96
C VAL A 123 16.56 -0.78 -1.84
N PRO A 124 17.81 -1.25 -1.66
CA PRO A 124 18.97 -0.38 -1.68
C PRO A 124 19.29 0.05 -3.11
N PHE A 125 19.89 1.23 -3.28
CA PHE A 125 20.40 1.70 -4.56
C PHE A 125 21.52 2.73 -4.38
N THR A 126 22.24 3.04 -5.45
CA THR A 126 23.28 4.09 -5.43
C THR A 126 22.76 5.37 -6.10
N THR A 127 22.94 6.52 -5.43
CA THR A 127 22.48 7.83 -5.93
C THR A 127 23.42 8.44 -6.96
N ASP A 128 24.65 7.91 -7.08
CA ASP A 128 25.62 8.33 -8.07
C ASP A 128 26.28 7.16 -8.84
N PRO A 129 26.89 7.42 -10.01
CA PRO A 129 27.59 6.40 -10.79
C PRO A 129 28.90 5.89 -10.17
N SER A 130 29.44 6.59 -9.16
CA SER A 130 30.65 6.16 -8.43
C SER A 130 30.35 5.04 -7.44
N GLY A 131 29.07 4.83 -7.10
CA GLY A 131 28.61 3.80 -6.17
C GLY A 131 28.95 4.10 -4.70
N LEU A 132 29.37 5.34 -4.39
CA LEU A 132 29.83 5.73 -3.06
C LEU A 132 28.69 6.23 -2.16
N ASN A 133 27.64 6.81 -2.76
CA ASN A 133 26.47 7.26 -2.02
C ASN A 133 25.36 6.21 -2.14
N ALA A 134 25.26 5.38 -1.10
CA ALA A 134 24.16 4.44 -0.93
C ALA A 134 22.92 5.17 -0.40
N SER A 135 21.77 4.77 -0.92
CA SER A 135 20.45 5.17 -0.44
C SER A 135 19.52 3.97 -0.48
N ARG A 136 18.30 4.13 0.02
CA ARG A 136 17.29 3.09 0.11
C ARG A 136 15.90 3.63 -0.14
N ILE A 137 15.02 2.72 -0.55
CA ILE A 137 13.59 2.96 -0.65
C ILE A 137 12.84 1.82 0.02
N ILE A 138 11.90 2.17 0.89
CA ILE A 138 10.95 1.22 1.46
C ILE A 138 9.76 1.16 0.54
N LEU A 139 9.33 -0.05 0.22
CA LEU A 139 8.22 -0.34 -0.68
C LEU A 139 7.30 -1.35 -0.06
N THR A 140 6.06 -1.33 -0.54
CA THR A 140 5.10 -2.39 -0.27
C THR A 140 4.78 -3.18 -1.54
N HIS A 141 4.65 -4.49 -1.42
CA HIS A 141 4.11 -5.34 -2.48
C HIS A 141 3.21 -6.41 -1.87
N PHE A 142 1.90 -6.15 -1.90
CA PHE A 142 0.91 -6.99 -1.23
C PHE A 142 0.17 -7.96 -2.16
N LYS A 143 0.27 -7.79 -3.49
CA LYS A 143 -0.32 -8.73 -4.45
C LYS A 143 0.47 -10.04 -4.51
N PRO A 144 -0.19 -11.22 -4.52
CA PRO A 144 -1.63 -11.41 -4.37
C PRO A 144 -2.10 -11.54 -2.91
N VAL A 145 -1.23 -11.99 -2.00
CA VAL A 145 -1.58 -12.38 -0.62
C VAL A 145 -0.49 -12.03 0.39
N HIS A 146 0.24 -10.93 0.15
CA HIS A 146 1.39 -10.54 0.97
C HIS A 146 1.09 -9.37 1.93
N ALA A 147 -0.15 -8.86 1.97
CA ALA A 147 -0.54 -7.90 3.02
C ALA A 147 -0.45 -8.53 4.41
N ARG A 148 -0.75 -9.84 4.52
CA ARG A 148 -0.62 -10.63 5.76
C ARG A 148 0.81 -10.73 6.31
N GLU A 149 1.82 -10.47 5.48
CA GLU A 149 3.22 -10.44 5.91
C GLU A 149 3.57 -9.10 6.57
N ALA A 150 2.75 -8.07 6.31
CA ALA A 150 2.98 -6.71 6.74
C ALA A 150 2.18 -6.33 8.00
N PHE A 151 0.90 -6.70 8.04
CA PHE A 151 0.01 -6.47 9.20
C PHE A 151 -1.10 -7.53 9.26
N PRO A 152 -1.67 -7.81 10.46
CA PRO A 152 -2.79 -8.74 10.59
C PRO A 152 -4.03 -8.24 9.82
N CYS A 153 -4.54 -9.01 8.87
CA CYS A 153 -5.70 -8.60 8.06
C CYS A 153 -6.48 -9.76 7.43
N PHE A 154 -7.68 -9.46 6.94
CA PHE A 154 -8.49 -10.39 6.14
C PHE A 154 -8.01 -10.39 4.69
N ASP A 155 -6.85 -11.01 4.46
CA ASP A 155 -6.13 -10.96 3.19
C ASP A 155 -6.71 -11.89 2.09
N GLU A 156 -7.97 -11.70 1.72
CA GLU A 156 -8.56 -12.27 0.50
C GLU A 156 -9.38 -11.21 -0.26
N PRO A 157 -9.46 -11.27 -1.61
CA PRO A 157 -10.12 -10.23 -2.42
C PRO A 157 -11.59 -9.95 -2.11
N ASP A 158 -12.30 -10.91 -1.52
CA ASP A 158 -13.72 -10.80 -1.14
C ASP A 158 -13.93 -9.88 0.10
N PHE A 159 -12.89 -9.67 0.92
CA PHE A 159 -12.96 -8.91 2.18
C PHE A 159 -12.57 -7.44 1.98
N LYS A 160 -13.29 -6.75 1.09
CA LYS A 160 -13.07 -5.31 0.85
C LYS A 160 -13.46 -4.48 2.06
N ALA A 161 -12.65 -3.50 2.41
CA ALA A 161 -12.88 -2.59 3.52
C ALA A 161 -12.32 -1.20 3.21
N LYS A 162 -12.80 -0.19 3.93
CA LYS A 162 -12.19 1.15 3.91
C LYS A 162 -10.87 1.12 4.67
N PHE A 163 -9.94 1.99 4.29
CA PHE A 163 -8.63 2.06 4.93
C PHE A 163 -8.24 3.50 5.22
N GLU A 164 -7.73 3.69 6.42
CA GLU A 164 -7.00 4.88 6.89
C GLU A 164 -5.58 4.44 7.22
N LEU A 165 -4.60 5.23 6.78
CA LEU A 165 -3.18 4.96 6.99
C LEU A 165 -2.56 6.13 7.73
N THR A 166 -1.84 5.81 8.81
CA THR A 166 -0.94 6.71 9.50
C THR A 166 0.44 6.08 9.52
N VAL A 167 1.46 6.82 9.11
CA VAL A 167 2.83 6.33 9.16
C VAL A 167 3.71 7.35 9.87
N ARG A 168 4.46 6.87 10.85
CA ARG A 168 5.55 7.61 11.49
C ARG A 168 6.86 7.18 10.85
N HIS A 169 7.57 8.11 10.24
CA HIS A 169 8.77 7.86 9.46
C HIS A 169 9.86 8.90 9.74
N GLU A 170 11.09 8.60 9.36
CA GLU A 170 12.25 9.46 9.63
C GLU A 170 12.08 10.88 9.06
N ASN A 171 12.68 11.87 9.72
CA ASN A 171 12.83 13.20 9.15
C ASN A 171 13.56 13.15 7.80
N ASP A 172 13.36 14.17 6.96
CA ASP A 172 13.95 14.28 5.62
C ASP A 172 13.55 13.17 4.64
N THR A 173 12.60 12.30 4.99
CA THR A 173 11.98 11.33 4.08
C THR A 173 10.61 11.80 3.58
N THR A 174 10.24 11.34 2.39
CA THR A 174 8.92 11.53 1.80
C THR A 174 8.21 10.19 1.82
N ILE A 175 6.94 10.19 2.24
CA ILE A 175 6.05 9.03 2.08
C ILE A 175 5.04 9.28 0.96
N LEU A 176 4.93 8.31 0.05
CA LEU A 176 3.92 8.27 -0.99
C LEU A 176 2.97 7.13 -0.73
N SER A 177 1.71 7.28 -1.14
CA SER A 177 0.72 6.23 -0.92
C SER A 177 -0.43 6.28 -1.93
N ASN A 178 -1.30 5.27 -1.93
CA ASN A 178 -2.55 5.28 -2.72
C ASN A 178 -3.44 6.48 -2.39
N TRP A 179 -3.30 6.98 -1.17
CA TRP A 179 -4.12 8.02 -0.58
C TRP A 179 -3.54 9.41 -0.81
N ASP A 180 -4.41 10.40 -0.83
CA ASP A 180 -4.02 11.79 -0.66
C ASP A 180 -3.53 12.02 0.77
N GLU A 181 -2.43 12.75 0.93
CA GLU A 181 -1.98 13.22 2.24
C GLU A 181 -3.05 14.13 2.86
N SER A 182 -3.40 13.87 4.12
CA SER A 182 -4.33 14.69 4.90
C SER A 182 -3.57 15.75 5.67
N GLU A 183 -2.66 15.31 6.54
CA GLU A 183 -1.90 16.18 7.44
C GLU A 183 -0.58 15.51 7.79
N SER A 184 0.45 16.31 8.05
CA SER A 184 1.75 15.85 8.53
C SER A 184 2.11 16.62 9.79
N PHE A 185 2.53 15.88 10.82
CA PHE A 185 2.89 16.38 12.14
C PHE A 185 4.37 16.08 12.40
N PRO A 186 5.27 17.06 12.19
CA PRO A 186 6.67 16.91 12.52
C PRO A 186 6.87 16.82 14.04
N ASP A 187 7.75 15.92 14.48
CA ASP A 187 8.26 15.78 15.85
C ASP A 187 9.80 15.93 15.84
N GLU A 188 10.47 15.84 17.00
CA GLU A 188 11.93 16.07 17.11
C GLU A 188 12.75 15.13 16.21
N ASN A 189 12.33 13.87 16.04
CA ASN A 189 13.11 12.83 15.34
C ASN A 189 12.38 12.15 14.17
N TYR A 190 11.07 12.36 14.03
CA TYR A 190 10.24 11.71 13.01
C TYR A 190 9.10 12.63 12.59
N ILE A 191 8.44 12.27 11.50
CA ILE A 191 7.22 12.91 11.01
C ILE A 191 6.10 11.88 11.05
N GLN A 192 4.95 12.24 11.61
CA GLN A 192 3.72 11.46 11.47
C GLN A 192 2.93 12.00 10.28
N THR A 193 2.76 11.18 9.24
CA THR A 193 1.91 11.52 8.10
C THR A 193 0.63 10.72 8.12
N GLU A 194 -0.49 11.44 8.06
CA GLU A 194 -1.84 10.89 8.00
C GLU A 194 -2.40 11.05 6.60
N PHE A 195 -3.04 9.99 6.12
CA PHE A 195 -3.64 9.94 4.81
C PHE A 195 -5.17 10.02 4.89
N GLN A 196 -5.80 10.52 3.83
CA GLN A 196 -7.26 10.50 3.69
C GLN A 196 -7.80 9.06 3.77
N THR A 197 -9.12 8.86 3.96
CA THR A 197 -9.72 7.52 3.91
C THR A 197 -9.91 7.06 2.47
N VAL A 198 -9.54 5.81 2.15
CA VAL A 198 -9.82 5.17 0.83
C VAL A 198 -11.11 4.37 0.86
N PRO A 199 -11.83 4.29 -0.29
CA PRO A 199 -13.02 3.45 -0.45
C PRO A 199 -12.76 1.97 -0.15
N ALA A 200 -13.83 1.17 -0.16
CA ALA A 200 -13.74 -0.26 0.07
C ALA A 200 -12.92 -0.98 -1.04
N ILE A 201 -11.68 -1.35 -0.72
CA ILE A 201 -10.76 -2.07 -1.62
C ILE A 201 -10.24 -3.36 -0.96
N PRO A 202 -9.73 -4.34 -1.72
CA PRO A 202 -8.93 -5.44 -1.17
C PRO A 202 -7.61 -4.97 -0.55
N THR A 203 -7.15 -5.66 0.49
CA THR A 203 -5.84 -5.46 1.14
C THR A 203 -4.68 -5.48 0.15
N SER A 204 -4.74 -6.34 -0.87
CA SER A 204 -3.70 -6.48 -1.89
C SER A 204 -3.50 -5.24 -2.77
N LEU A 205 -4.42 -4.28 -2.76
CA LEU A 205 -4.31 -3.04 -3.54
C LEU A 205 -3.72 -1.87 -2.75
N ILE A 206 -3.40 -2.07 -1.47
CA ILE A 206 -2.68 -1.09 -0.68
C ILE A 206 -1.22 -1.05 -1.13
N ALA A 207 -0.69 0.17 -1.25
CA ALA A 207 0.68 0.47 -1.52
C ALA A 207 1.12 1.81 -0.89
N PHE A 208 2.31 1.81 -0.32
CA PHE A 208 3.04 3.01 0.04
C PHE A 208 4.54 2.84 -0.21
N SER A 209 5.26 3.96 -0.19
CA SER A 209 6.72 3.98 -0.29
C SER A 209 7.31 5.11 0.54
N ILE A 210 8.47 4.87 1.14
CA ILE A 210 9.24 5.87 1.89
C ILE A 210 10.64 5.95 1.29
N PHE A 211 11.13 7.15 1.00
CA PHE A 211 12.48 7.40 0.49
C PHE A 211 12.99 8.76 0.97
N TYR A 212 14.30 8.96 0.93
CA TYR A 212 14.88 10.28 1.25
C TYR A 212 14.41 11.34 0.24
N THR A 213 13.93 12.46 0.75
CA THR A 213 13.41 13.59 -0.04
C THR A 213 14.46 14.18 -0.97
N GLU A 214 15.73 14.01 -0.63
CA GLU A 214 16.82 14.48 -1.47
C GLU A 214 17.02 13.66 -2.75
N ASP A 215 16.56 12.41 -2.81
CA ASP A 215 16.84 11.50 -3.92
C ASP A 215 15.85 11.59 -5.08
N PHE A 216 14.58 11.86 -4.77
CA PHE A 216 13.49 11.84 -5.74
C PHE A 216 12.88 13.22 -5.94
N ASP A 217 12.31 13.41 -7.13
CA ASP A 217 11.48 14.56 -7.47
C ASP A 217 10.30 14.06 -8.32
N LYS A 218 9.32 14.92 -8.62
CA LYS A 218 8.17 14.59 -9.46
C LYS A 218 7.90 15.60 -10.56
N LYS A 219 7.31 15.11 -11.65
CA LYS A 219 6.53 15.94 -12.58
C LYS A 219 5.09 15.47 -12.61
N THR A 220 4.19 16.42 -12.77
CA THR A 220 2.74 16.18 -12.78
C THR A 220 2.15 16.57 -14.12
N VAL A 221 1.26 15.72 -14.63
CA VAL A 221 0.33 16.04 -15.71
C VAL A 221 -1.09 15.89 -15.20
N ILE A 222 -1.97 16.75 -15.69
CA ILE A 222 -3.40 16.72 -15.35
C ILE A 222 -4.15 16.27 -16.59
N THR A 223 -5.09 15.36 -16.39
CA THR A 223 -6.09 14.98 -17.38
C THR A 223 -7.48 15.07 -16.79
N THR A 224 -8.49 15.01 -17.64
CA THR A 224 -9.88 15.31 -17.29
C THR A 224 -10.77 14.16 -17.73
N TYR A 225 -11.60 13.67 -16.82
CA TYR A 225 -12.64 12.71 -17.14
C TYR A 225 -13.63 13.32 -18.14
N PRO A 226 -13.81 12.73 -19.34
CA PRO A 226 -14.62 13.32 -20.40
C PRO A 226 -16.06 13.66 -19.99
N ASP A 227 -16.69 12.82 -19.17
CA ASP A 227 -18.10 12.97 -18.80
C ASP A 227 -18.35 13.89 -17.61
N THR A 228 -17.47 13.86 -16.60
CA THR A 228 -17.68 14.59 -15.34
C THR A 228 -16.94 15.91 -15.29
N GLY A 229 -15.93 16.10 -16.15
CA GLY A 229 -15.00 17.23 -16.04
C GLY A 229 -14.09 17.16 -14.81
N ARG A 230 -14.14 16.05 -14.04
CA ARG A 230 -13.25 15.84 -12.88
C ARG A 230 -11.81 15.78 -13.36
N GLN A 231 -10.93 16.49 -12.68
CA GLN A 231 -9.50 16.43 -12.94
C GLN A 231 -8.86 15.28 -12.16
N ILE A 232 -7.84 14.68 -12.76
CA ILE A 232 -6.97 13.68 -12.12
C ILE A 232 -5.52 14.02 -12.44
N SER A 233 -4.71 14.00 -11.40
CA SER A 233 -3.28 14.26 -11.47
C SER A 233 -2.53 12.94 -11.62
N ILE A 234 -1.65 12.84 -12.60
CA ILE A 234 -0.69 11.73 -12.71
C ILE A 234 0.68 12.30 -12.35
N ASN A 235 1.27 11.79 -11.26
CA ASN A 235 2.57 12.22 -10.77
C ASN A 235 3.60 11.14 -11.12
N LEU A 236 4.60 11.47 -11.92
CA LEU A 236 5.74 10.59 -12.16
C LEU A 236 6.88 11.00 -11.23
N TRP A 237 7.20 10.11 -10.29
CA TRP A 237 8.30 10.22 -9.35
C TRP A 237 9.50 9.44 -9.86
N ALA A 238 10.68 10.07 -9.87
CA ALA A 238 11.92 9.46 -10.29
C ALA A 238 13.12 10.09 -9.57
N ARG A 239 14.28 9.43 -9.63
CA ARG A 239 15.53 9.97 -9.07
C ARG A 239 15.88 11.32 -9.73
N LYS A 240 16.35 12.30 -8.95
CA LYS A 240 16.61 13.68 -9.43
C LYS A 240 17.54 13.77 -10.63
N GLN A 241 18.47 12.84 -10.79
CA GLN A 241 19.36 12.81 -11.95
C GLN A 241 18.62 12.80 -13.29
N PHE A 242 17.42 12.21 -13.35
CA PHE A 242 16.61 12.09 -14.56
C PHE A 242 15.87 13.40 -14.96
N PHE A 243 15.99 14.44 -14.15
CA PHE A 243 15.42 15.77 -14.37
C PHE A 243 16.43 16.76 -14.97
N THR A 244 17.72 16.42 -15.01
CA THR A 244 18.80 17.34 -15.37
C THR A 244 19.11 17.36 -16.87
N ASN A 245 19.68 18.47 -17.36
CA ASN A 245 19.85 18.73 -18.79
C ASN A 245 21.15 18.16 -19.40
N ASP A 246 22.14 17.78 -18.59
CA ASP A 246 23.50 17.51 -19.10
C ASP A 246 23.55 16.30 -20.04
N ASN A 247 22.68 15.30 -19.85
CA ASN A 247 22.53 14.12 -20.70
C ASN A 247 21.11 13.95 -21.31
N GLY A 248 20.29 15.00 -21.22
CA GLY A 248 18.87 15.03 -21.63
C GLY A 248 17.89 14.77 -20.48
N VAL A 249 16.67 15.31 -20.59
CA VAL A 249 15.60 15.11 -19.61
C VAL A 249 14.86 13.81 -19.93
N TYR A 250 15.00 12.80 -19.07
CA TYR A 250 14.46 11.44 -19.28
C TYR A 250 13.01 11.29 -18.78
N ILE A 251 12.53 12.25 -17.99
CA ILE A 251 11.19 12.19 -17.39
C ILE A 251 10.08 12.72 -18.32
N ASP A 252 10.40 13.60 -19.27
CA ASP A 252 9.38 14.28 -20.09
C ASP A 252 8.67 13.34 -21.07
N GLY A 253 9.40 12.47 -21.77
CA GLY A 253 8.82 11.48 -22.68
C GLY A 253 7.82 10.54 -21.99
N PRO A 254 8.21 9.86 -20.90
CA PRO A 254 7.30 8.99 -20.16
C PRO A 254 6.10 9.73 -19.55
N LEU A 255 6.30 10.95 -19.05
CA LEU A 255 5.22 11.75 -18.47
C LEU A 255 4.13 12.08 -19.51
N GLU A 256 4.54 12.47 -20.72
CA GLU A 256 3.61 12.71 -21.83
C GLU A 256 2.92 11.43 -22.28
N MET A 257 3.65 10.32 -22.36
CA MET A 257 3.08 9.00 -22.69
C MET A 257 2.02 8.56 -21.66
N LEU A 258 2.27 8.74 -20.35
CA LEU A 258 1.28 8.49 -19.29
C LEU A 258 0.00 9.29 -19.53
N ARG A 259 0.13 10.58 -19.85
CA ARG A 259 -1.02 11.46 -20.14
C ARG A 259 -1.82 10.97 -21.34
N GLU A 260 -1.15 10.66 -22.45
CA GLU A 260 -1.80 10.23 -23.69
C GLU A 260 -2.53 8.89 -23.52
N ILE A 261 -1.85 7.90 -22.93
CA ILE A 261 -2.42 6.56 -22.68
C ILE A 261 -3.62 6.66 -21.74
N PHE A 262 -3.46 7.34 -20.60
CA PHE A 262 -4.56 7.42 -19.64
C PHE A 262 -5.77 8.15 -20.23
N THR A 263 -5.53 9.25 -20.97
CA THR A 263 -6.61 9.96 -21.68
C THR A 263 -7.31 9.06 -22.70
N ALA A 264 -6.58 8.21 -23.42
CA ALA A 264 -7.18 7.23 -24.32
C ALA A 264 -8.02 6.19 -23.59
N LEU A 265 -7.54 5.65 -22.46
CA LEU A 265 -8.28 4.69 -21.63
C LEU A 265 -9.57 5.31 -21.06
N LEU A 266 -9.53 6.56 -20.59
CA LEU A 266 -10.70 7.30 -20.13
C LEU A 266 -11.78 7.45 -21.20
N ASN A 267 -11.39 7.54 -22.48
CA ASN A 267 -12.34 7.61 -23.60
C ASN A 267 -12.90 6.23 -23.99
N ILE A 268 -12.20 5.13 -23.69
CA ILE A 268 -12.59 3.76 -24.05
C ILE A 268 -13.56 3.19 -23.02
N PHE A 269 -13.25 3.34 -21.73
CA PHE A 269 -14.02 2.69 -20.68
C PHE A 269 -15.22 3.54 -20.25
N GLU A 270 -16.35 3.37 -20.94
CA GLU A 270 -17.64 3.92 -20.51
C GLU A 270 -18.05 3.46 -19.10
N GLU A 271 -17.57 2.30 -18.63
CA GLU A 271 -17.85 1.72 -17.29
C GLU A 271 -17.08 2.41 -16.14
N ILE A 272 -16.08 3.25 -16.42
CA ILE A 272 -15.44 4.08 -15.38
C ILE A 272 -16.46 5.00 -14.67
N LYS A 273 -17.61 5.25 -15.31
CA LYS A 273 -18.73 6.05 -14.78
C LYS A 273 -19.30 5.55 -13.45
N THR A 274 -19.08 4.28 -13.08
CA THR A 274 -19.68 3.68 -11.87
C THR A 274 -18.65 3.24 -10.82
N THR A 275 -17.35 3.42 -11.09
CA THR A 275 -16.27 2.91 -10.23
C THR A 275 -15.65 4.02 -9.39
N VAL A 276 -15.21 3.71 -8.17
CA VAL A 276 -14.45 4.67 -7.37
C VAL A 276 -13.04 4.78 -7.93
N VAL A 277 -12.80 5.87 -8.66
CA VAL A 277 -11.49 6.20 -9.24
C VAL A 277 -10.66 7.04 -8.28
N PRO A 278 -9.32 6.85 -8.27
CA PRO A 278 -8.43 7.65 -7.46
C PRO A 278 -8.43 9.12 -7.92
N THR A 279 -8.17 10.04 -6.98
CA THR A 279 -8.00 11.48 -7.22
C THR A 279 -6.67 11.81 -7.89
N GLN A 280 -5.66 10.97 -7.67
CA GLN A 280 -4.35 11.03 -8.28
C GLN A 280 -3.80 9.63 -8.55
N ILE A 281 -2.87 9.52 -9.50
CA ILE A 281 -2.09 8.31 -9.73
C ILE A 281 -0.62 8.66 -9.51
N ASN A 282 -0.01 8.07 -8.50
CA ASN A 282 1.43 8.16 -8.30
C ASN A 282 2.10 7.03 -9.09
N VAL A 283 3.01 7.36 -10.00
CA VAL A 283 3.87 6.42 -10.71
C VAL A 283 5.28 6.60 -10.17
N LEU A 284 5.81 5.60 -9.49
CA LEU A 284 7.12 5.64 -8.86
C LEU A 284 8.11 4.77 -9.65
N ALA A 285 9.08 5.42 -10.28
CA ALA A 285 10.18 4.76 -10.99
C ALA A 285 11.28 4.36 -9.99
N VAL A 286 11.42 3.05 -9.75
CA VAL A 286 12.27 2.50 -8.70
C VAL A 286 13.53 1.85 -9.31
N PRO A 287 14.74 2.20 -8.82
CA PRO A 287 15.97 1.49 -9.17
C PRO A 287 15.97 0.07 -8.60
N GLU A 288 16.50 -0.90 -9.33
CA GLU A 288 16.68 -2.28 -8.85
C GLU A 288 15.38 -3.01 -8.41
N TYR A 289 14.21 -2.50 -8.81
CA TYR A 289 12.93 -3.16 -8.55
C TYR A 289 12.86 -4.55 -9.23
N PRO A 290 12.50 -5.63 -8.52
CA PRO A 290 12.62 -6.99 -9.04
C PRO A 290 11.61 -7.36 -10.14
N SER A 291 10.64 -6.50 -10.44
CA SER A 291 9.58 -6.72 -11.43
C SER A 291 9.49 -5.53 -12.39
N ASP A 292 8.96 -5.73 -13.60
CA ASP A 292 8.86 -4.61 -14.56
C ASP A 292 7.94 -3.51 -14.04
N ALA A 293 6.72 -3.87 -13.61
CA ALA A 293 5.79 -2.95 -12.99
C ALA A 293 4.69 -3.68 -12.22
N VAL A 294 4.21 -3.06 -11.15
CA VAL A 294 3.08 -3.53 -10.34
C VAL A 294 2.13 -2.37 -10.09
N SER A 295 0.88 -2.55 -10.52
CA SER A 295 -0.21 -1.61 -10.32
C SER A 295 -0.94 -1.88 -9.01
N HIS A 296 -1.13 -0.84 -8.20
CA HIS A 296 -1.98 -0.78 -7.02
C HIS A 296 -2.97 0.39 -7.23
N TRP A 297 -4.07 0.46 -6.47
CA TRP A 297 -5.11 1.46 -6.73
C TRP A 297 -4.59 2.89 -6.45
N GLY A 298 -4.46 3.75 -7.47
CA GLY A 298 -3.84 5.08 -7.35
C GLY A 298 -2.31 5.09 -7.23
N PHE A 299 -1.62 3.94 -7.30
CA PHE A 299 -0.18 3.84 -7.10
C PHE A 299 0.47 2.76 -7.98
N ILE A 300 1.39 3.13 -8.85
CA ILE A 300 2.10 2.21 -9.75
C ILE A 300 3.58 2.24 -9.41
N ILE A 301 4.15 1.07 -9.10
CA ILE A 301 5.61 0.91 -8.97
C ILE A 301 6.12 0.36 -10.29
N ILE A 302 7.15 0.96 -10.85
CA ILE A 302 7.73 0.54 -12.13
C ILE A 302 9.25 0.54 -12.04
N HIS A 303 9.89 -0.47 -12.61
CA HIS A 303 11.34 -0.49 -12.70
C HIS A 303 11.80 0.68 -13.58
N GLU A 304 12.82 1.42 -13.12
CA GLU A 304 13.19 2.69 -13.75
C GLU A 304 13.55 2.56 -15.24
N LEU A 305 14.20 1.45 -15.64
CA LEU A 305 14.57 1.20 -17.04
C LEU A 305 13.38 0.80 -17.92
N SER A 306 12.25 0.43 -17.30
CA SER A 306 11.01 0.06 -18.00
C SER A 306 10.12 1.26 -18.27
N ILE A 307 10.51 2.46 -17.82
CA ILE A 307 9.77 3.71 -18.06
C ILE A 307 10.66 4.86 -18.51
N LEU A 308 11.79 5.14 -17.84
CA LEU A 308 12.58 6.36 -18.05
C LEU A 308 13.39 6.27 -19.34
N HIS A 309 13.22 7.26 -20.22
CA HIS A 309 13.89 7.28 -21.52
C HIS A 309 14.06 8.69 -22.06
N ASN A 310 15.12 8.90 -22.84
CA ASN A 310 15.30 10.18 -23.54
C ASN A 310 14.45 10.19 -24.82
N PRO A 311 13.48 11.11 -24.95
CA PRO A 311 12.56 11.14 -26.08
C PRO A 311 13.25 11.40 -27.43
N LYS A 312 14.50 11.91 -27.43
CA LYS A 312 15.27 12.19 -28.65
C LYS A 312 16.00 10.96 -29.20
N THR A 313 16.23 9.94 -28.37
CA THR A 313 17.07 8.79 -28.72
C THR A 313 16.33 7.46 -28.66
N ILE A 314 15.14 7.42 -28.06
CA ILE A 314 14.32 6.20 -27.97
C ILE A 314 13.98 5.63 -29.35
N SER A 315 14.09 4.32 -29.52
CA SER A 315 13.65 3.63 -30.73
C SER A 315 12.12 3.43 -30.74
N ALA A 316 11.55 3.24 -31.94
CA ALA A 316 10.12 2.95 -32.05
C ALA A 316 9.70 1.66 -31.31
N SER A 317 10.59 0.66 -31.26
CA SER A 317 10.34 -0.60 -30.54
C SER A 317 10.29 -0.41 -29.03
N GLU A 318 11.28 0.29 -28.46
CA GLU A 318 11.30 0.61 -27.03
C GLU A 318 10.10 1.48 -26.65
N HIS A 319 9.76 2.46 -27.48
CA HIS A 319 8.61 3.33 -27.25
C HIS A 319 7.30 2.52 -27.18
N GLN A 320 7.11 1.56 -28.08
CA GLN A 320 5.94 0.67 -28.08
C GLN A 320 5.91 -0.24 -26.85
N GLU A 321 7.05 -0.78 -26.43
CA GLU A 321 7.16 -1.66 -25.26
C GLU A 321 6.80 -0.92 -23.97
N ILE A 322 7.38 0.27 -23.75
CA ILE A 322 7.05 1.12 -22.60
C ILE A 322 5.56 1.49 -22.62
N ALA A 323 5.02 1.88 -23.79
CA ALA A 323 3.61 2.20 -23.92
C ALA A 323 2.69 1.03 -23.55
N LEU A 324 3.06 -0.20 -23.92
CA LEU A 324 2.30 -1.40 -23.56
C LEU A 324 2.33 -1.68 -22.05
N ILE A 325 3.49 -1.52 -21.41
CA ILE A 325 3.63 -1.67 -19.95
C ILE A 325 2.73 -0.65 -19.25
N LEU A 326 2.84 0.63 -19.62
CA LEU A 326 2.04 1.70 -19.01
C LEU A 326 0.54 1.49 -19.24
N ALA A 327 0.13 1.13 -20.46
CA ALA A 327 -1.27 0.86 -20.78
C ALA A 327 -1.84 -0.29 -19.94
N LYS A 328 -1.06 -1.37 -19.73
CA LYS A 328 -1.46 -2.47 -18.86
C LYS A 328 -1.68 -2.00 -17.42
N GLN A 329 -0.70 -1.29 -16.84
CA GLN A 329 -0.81 -0.87 -15.43
C GLN A 329 -1.93 0.16 -15.21
N LEU A 330 -2.10 1.10 -16.14
CA LEU A 330 -3.13 2.12 -16.09
C LEU A 330 -4.54 1.56 -16.32
N ALA A 331 -4.67 0.46 -17.06
CA ALA A 331 -5.96 -0.22 -17.23
C ALA A 331 -6.41 -1.00 -15.99
N GLU A 332 -5.50 -1.27 -15.04
CA GLU A 332 -5.85 -1.88 -13.74
C GLU A 332 -6.38 -0.86 -12.71
N GLN A 333 -6.35 0.44 -13.02
CA GLN A 333 -6.79 1.56 -12.17
C GLN A 333 -8.31 1.76 -12.22
#